data_AF-A0A381LIG3-F1
#
_entry.id   AF-A0A381LIG3-F1
#
_cell.length_a   1.000
_cell.length_b   1.000
_cell.length_c   1.000
_cell.angle_alpha   90.00
_cell.angle_beta   90.00
_cell.angle_gamma   90.00
#
_symmetry.space_group_name_H-M   'P 1'
#
loop_
_entity.id
_entity.type
_entity.pdbx_description
1 polymer ?
#
loop_
_entity_poly.entity_id
_entity_poly.type
_entity_poly.pdbx_seq_one_letter_code
_entity_poly.pdbx_strand_id
1 'polypeptide(L)' 'FSGPEKGSCLFWEKECGSINSQIYCEKIGPLIDGMVSMRTWLSVIQDNAPAHTAANTMEDISQRLIQPIF' A
#
# COMPACT_ATOMS: atom_id res chain seq x y z
N PHE A 1 13.57 4.69 -3.04
CA PHE A 1 13.26 4.21 -4.40
C PHE A 1 14.54 4.26 -5.22
N SER A 2 14.99 3.11 -5.74
CA SER A 2 16.16 3.01 -6.62
C SER A 2 15.78 2.20 -7.85
N GLY A 3 16.03 2.76 -9.04
CA GLY A 3 15.67 2.17 -10.32
C GLY A 3 15.06 3.22 -11.26
N PRO A 4 15.20 3.07 -12.58
CA PRO A 4 14.63 4.00 -13.55
C PRO A 4 13.10 3.84 -13.71
N GLU A 5 12.52 2.78 -13.14
CA GLU A 5 11.12 2.43 -13.34
C GLU A 5 10.27 2.76 -12.10
N LYS A 6 9.14 3.41 -12.35
CA LYS A 6 8.08 3.62 -11.36
C LYS A 6 7.08 2.47 -11.49
N GLY A 7 6.68 1.88 -10.36
CA GLY A 7 5.59 0.91 -10.31
C GLY A 7 4.21 1.55 -10.54
N SER A 8 3.18 0.71 -10.55
CA SER A 8 1.78 1.17 -10.54
C SER A 8 1.57 2.17 -9.40
N CYS A 9 0.92 3.30 -9.70
CA CYS A 9 0.67 4.35 -8.73
C CYS A 9 -0.72 4.97 -8.91
N LEU A 10 -1.27 5.49 -7.82
CA LEU A 10 -2.56 6.17 -7.77
C LEU A 10 -2.34 7.65 -7.44
N PHE A 11 -3.01 8.56 -8.14
CA PHE A 11 -2.95 10.00 -7.87
C PHE A 11 -4.11 10.39 -6.96
N TRP A 12 -3.89 10.28 -5.65
CA TRP A 12 -4.95 10.32 -4.65
C TRP A 12 -5.74 11.63 -4.61
N GLU A 13 -5.13 12.80 -4.90
CA GLU A 13 -5.87 14.06 -4.90
C GLU A 13 -6.96 14.10 -5.96
N LYS A 14 -6.77 13.38 -7.08
CA LYS A 14 -7.74 13.30 -8.18
C LYS A 14 -8.73 12.16 -8.01
N GLU A 15 -8.29 11.07 -7.40
CA GLU A 15 -9.06 9.81 -7.39
C GLU A 15 -9.82 9.55 -6.09
N CYS A 16 -9.40 10.16 -4.98
CA CYS A 16 -9.94 9.87 -3.64
C CYS A 16 -10.20 11.12 -2.80
N GLY A 17 -9.48 12.23 -3.06
CA GLY A 17 -9.55 13.48 -2.29
C GLY A 17 -8.85 13.40 -0.93
N SER A 18 -8.99 12.28 -0.22
CA SER A 18 -8.20 11.95 0.98
C SER A 18 -8.01 10.44 1.09
N ILE A 19 -6.94 10.02 1.75
CA ILE A 19 -6.68 8.60 2.02
C ILE A 19 -7.02 8.33 3.49
N ASN A 20 -8.16 7.67 3.72
CA ASN A 20 -8.49 7.04 5.00
C ASN A 20 -8.20 5.54 4.92
N SER A 21 -8.39 4.82 6.02
CA SER A 21 -8.09 3.37 6.06
C SER A 21 -8.97 2.54 5.13
N GLN A 22 -10.23 2.93 4.90
CA GLN A 22 -11.11 2.25 3.95
C GLN A 22 -10.57 2.37 2.52
N ILE A 23 -10.30 3.60 2.08
CA ILE A 23 -9.71 3.88 0.76
C ILE A 23 -8.37 3.16 0.61
N TYR A 24 -7.58 3.11 1.68
CA TYR A 24 -6.31 2.39 1.68
C TYR A 24 -6.53 0.90 1.39
N CYS A 25 -7.42 0.23 2.12
CA CYS A 25 -7.74 -1.19 1.88
C CYS A 25 -8.32 -1.45 0.48
N GLU A 26 -9.22 -0.57 0.01
CA GLU A 26 -9.94 -0.79 -1.26
C GLU A 26 -9.09 -0.50 -2.50
N LYS A 27 -8.18 0.47 -2.43
CA LYS A 27 -7.44 0.96 -3.62
C LYS A 27 -5.93 0.78 -3.51
N ILE A 28 -5.35 1.05 -2.34
CA ILE A 28 -3.89 1.02 -2.17
C ILE A 28 -3.41 -0.41 -1.89
N GLY A 29 -4.08 -1.15 -1.01
CA GLY A 29 -3.78 -2.54 -0.68
C GLY A 29 -3.62 -3.42 -1.92
N PRO A 30 -4.60 -3.44 -2.87
CA PRO A 30 -4.49 -4.19 -4.11
C PRO A 30 -3.34 -3.77 -5.02
N LEU A 31 -2.97 -2.48 -5.03
CA LEU A 31 -1.82 -2.00 -5.81
C LEU A 31 -0.50 -2.53 -5.25
N ILE A 32 -0.35 -2.48 -3.92
CA ILE A 32 0.83 -3.03 -3.24
C ILE A 32 0.89 -4.54 -3.47
N ASP A 33 -0.21 -5.25 -3.25
CA ASP A 33 -0.35 -6.70 -3.44
C ASP A 33 0.02 -7.14 -4.86
N GLY A 34 -0.54 -6.49 -5.89
CA GLY A 34 -0.17 -6.76 -7.27
C GLY A 34 1.32 -6.55 -7.54
N MET A 35 1.91 -5.50 -6.98
CA MET A 35 3.33 -5.20 -7.17
C MET A 35 4.25 -6.22 -6.50
N VAL A 36 3.97 -6.62 -5.26
CA VAL A 36 4.81 -7.56 -4.51
C VAL A 36 4.60 -9.01 -4.94
N SER A 37 3.39 -9.38 -5.36
CA SER A 37 3.10 -10.73 -5.88
C SER A 37 3.82 -11.00 -7.20
N MET A 38 3.97 -9.98 -8.06
CA MET A 38 4.75 -10.09 -9.30
C MET A 38 6.27 -9.99 -9.08
N ARG A 39 6.72 -9.44 -7.94
CA ARG A 39 8.13 -9.12 -7.67
C ARG A 39 8.46 -9.42 -6.20
N THR A 40 8.58 -10.71 -5.90
CA THR A 40 8.72 -11.24 -4.53
C THR A 40 9.98 -10.77 -3.78
N TRP A 41 10.94 -10.16 -4.48
CA TRP A 41 12.13 -9.55 -3.86
C TRP A 41 11.91 -8.12 -3.36
N LEU A 42 10.73 -7.52 -3.59
CA LEU A 42 10.41 -6.19 -3.09
C LEU A 42 9.95 -6.26 -1.63
N SER A 43 10.35 -5.26 -0.86
CA SER A 43 9.84 -5.01 0.50
C SER A 43 8.98 -3.74 0.51
N VAL A 44 7.93 -3.73 1.31
CA VAL A 44 7.03 -2.59 1.47
C VAL A 44 7.53 -1.72 2.61
N ILE A 45 7.70 -0.42 2.36
CA ILE A 45 8.05 0.57 3.37
C ILE A 45 6.91 1.58 3.41
N GLN A 46 6.42 1.92 4.60
CA GLN A 46 5.40 2.94 4.81
C GLN A 46 5.63 3.69 6.12
N ASP A 47 5.17 4.94 6.19
CA ASP A 47 5.21 5.72 7.42
C ASP A 47 4.03 5.38 8.36
N ASN A 48 4.05 5.93 9.57
CA ASN A 48 3.02 5.70 10.60
C ASN A 48 1.78 6.62 10.44
N ALA A 49 1.40 6.99 9.22
CA ALA A 49 0.18 7.77 9.01
C ALA A 49 -1.06 7.01 9.57
N PRO A 50 -2.11 7.71 10.03
CA PRO A 50 -3.26 7.05 10.66
C PRO A 50 -3.94 5.99 9.78
N ALA A 51 -3.99 6.21 8.46
CA ALA A 51 -4.57 5.24 7.53
C ALA A 51 -3.73 3.96 7.40
N HIS A 52 -2.41 4.04 7.58
CA HIS A 52 -1.49 2.90 7.44
C HIS A 52 -1.49 2.01 8.68
N THR A 53 -1.68 2.62 9.85
CA THR A 53 -1.65 1.96 11.16
C THR A 53 -3.03 1.59 11.68
N ALA A 54 -4.10 1.96 10.97
CA ALA A 54 -5.46 1.58 11.31
C ALA A 54 -5.61 0.06 11.36
N ALA A 55 -6.41 -0.44 12.31
CA ALA A 55 -6.56 -1.87 12.55
C ALA A 55 -7.01 -2.64 11.29
N ASN A 56 -7.97 -2.09 10.54
CA ASN A 56 -8.46 -2.71 9.30
C ASN A 56 -7.39 -2.74 8.20
N THR A 57 -6.55 -1.70 8.11
CA THR A 57 -5.43 -1.67 7.15
C THR A 57 -4.39 -2.73 7.51
N MET A 58 -4.02 -2.84 8.78
CA MET A 58 -3.06 -3.84 9.23
C MET A 58 -3.59 -5.28 9.03
N GLU A 59 -4.89 -5.49 9.23
CA GLU A 59 -5.54 -6.76 8.95
C GLU A 59 -5.54 -7.09 7.45
N ASP A 60 -5.94 -6.17 6.57
CA ASP A 60 -5.95 -6.36 5.11
C ASP A 60 -4.54 -6.64 4.57
N ILE A 61 -3.53 -5.87 4.99
CA ILE A 61 -2.12 -6.08 4.64
C ILE A 61 -1.64 -7.46 5.09
N SER A 62 -2.00 -7.88 6.32
CA SER A 62 -1.63 -9.19 6.84
C SER A 62 -2.31 -10.33 6.07
N GLN A 63 -3.59 -10.18 5.68
CA GLN A 63 -4.32 -11.16 4.88
C GLN A 63 -3.70 -11.33 3.47
N ARG A 64 -3.07 -10.29 2.95
CA ARG A 64 -2.29 -10.29 1.70
C ARG A 64 -0.86 -10.80 1.86
N LEU A 65 -0.47 -11.26 3.06
CA LEU A 65 0.88 -11.72 3.39
C LEU A 65 1.96 -10.65 3.18
N ILE A 66 1.59 -9.37 3.30
CA ILE A 66 2.51 -8.25 3.22
C ILE A 66 3.02 -7.92 4.62
N GLN A 67 4.34 -7.75 4.76
CA GLN A 67 4.96 -7.27 6.01
C GLN A 67 5.64 -5.92 5.77
N PRO A 68 5.01 -4.80 6.16
CA PRO A 68 5.59 -3.49 6.01
C PRO A 68 6.74 -3.24 6.98
N ILE A 69 7.71 -2.46 6.53
CA ILE A 69 8.77 -1.86 7.35
C ILE A 69 8.34 -0.43 7.70
N PHE A 70 8.40 -0.08 8.98
CA PHE A 70 8.02 1.21 9.54
C PHE A 70 9.22 2.09 9.88
#